data_AF-A0A817JKW2-F1
#
_entry.id   AF-A0A817JKW2-F1
#
_cell.length_a   1.000
_cell.length_b   1.000
_cell.length_c   1.000
_cell.angle_alpha   90.00
_cell.angle_beta   90.00
_cell.angle_gamma   90.00
#
_symmetry.space_group_name_H-M   'P 1'
#
loop_
_entity.id
_entity.type
_entity.pdbx_description
1 polymer ?
#
loop_
_entity_poly.entity_id
_entity_poly.type
_entity_poly.pdbx_seq_one_letter_code
_entity_poly.pdbx_strand_id
1 'polypeptide(L)'
;MPQLSRYSTVSITQLSTNLLRTINNQLLFYNSTLGSKPGAFFIYSIEPFISTYFDKSQGGAYPHVPSSTPLFPLLIQFGWESSSDNNAFIDGLKSTTNTILQAALDDGQDIGGSKQIRYPNNALGDTPLEQMYGDNVAKLRSIRQAWDPYNIMYLCGGFKF
;
A
#
# COMPACT_ATOMS: atom_id res chain seq x y z
N MET A 1 -25.94 -7.20 3.73
CA MET A 1 -25.31 -5.89 4.00
C MET A 1 -24.13 -5.74 3.06
N PRO A 2 -23.72 -4.53 2.61
CA PRO A 2 -22.57 -4.40 1.74
C PRO A 2 -21.30 -4.86 2.46
N GLN A 3 -20.50 -5.71 1.81
CA GLN A 3 -19.20 -6.13 2.30
C GLN A 3 -18.28 -4.91 2.44
N LEU A 4 -17.67 -4.74 3.62
CA LEU A 4 -16.65 -3.74 3.88
C LEU A 4 -15.27 -4.35 3.60
N SER A 5 -14.37 -3.57 3.02
CA SER A 5 -12.97 -3.95 2.90
C SER A 5 -12.05 -2.74 2.91
N ARG A 6 -10.81 -2.95 3.34
CA ARG A 6 -9.74 -1.95 3.30
C ARG A 6 -8.45 -2.59 2.80
N TYR A 7 -7.66 -1.77 2.13
CA TYR A 7 -6.41 -2.17 1.49
C TYR A 7 -5.26 -1.43 2.15
N SER A 8 -4.11 -2.07 2.19
CA SER A 8 -2.83 -1.46 2.51
C SER A 8 -1.76 -2.09 1.65
N THR A 9 -0.59 -1.47 1.61
CA THR A 9 0.53 -1.98 0.85
C THR A 9 1.84 -1.79 1.61
N VAL A 10 2.73 -2.77 1.45
CA VAL A 10 4.15 -2.67 1.81
C VAL A 10 4.96 -2.96 0.57
N SER A 11 5.67 -1.96 0.10
CA SER A 11 6.65 -2.10 -0.97
C SER A 11 7.90 -2.78 -0.43
N ILE A 12 8.41 -3.81 -1.11
CA ILE A 12 9.58 -4.60 -0.69
C ILE A 12 10.54 -4.80 -1.86
N THR A 13 11.81 -5.05 -1.58
CA THR A 13 12.85 -5.30 -2.60
C THR A 13 13.19 -6.77 -2.77
N GLN A 14 12.87 -7.59 -1.77
CA GLN A 14 13.17 -9.02 -1.77
C GLN A 14 12.21 -9.81 -0.87
N LEU A 15 12.03 -11.08 -1.19
CA LEU A 15 11.26 -12.03 -0.40
C LEU A 15 12.22 -12.92 0.40
N SER A 16 12.51 -12.52 1.64
CA SER A 16 13.29 -13.34 2.56
C SER A 16 12.41 -14.42 3.21
N THR A 17 13.03 -15.48 3.73
CA THR A 17 12.31 -16.49 4.53
C THR A 17 11.68 -15.89 5.79
N ASN A 18 12.33 -14.91 6.42
CA ASN A 18 11.82 -14.27 7.63
C ASN A 18 10.58 -13.42 7.33
N LEU A 19 10.60 -12.63 6.26
CA LEU A 19 9.47 -11.84 5.78
C LEU A 19 8.27 -12.74 5.44
N LEU A 20 8.49 -13.82 4.68
CA LEU A 20 7.44 -14.78 4.34
C LEU A 20 6.83 -15.44 5.58
N ARG A 21 7.66 -15.78 6.57
CA ARG A 21 7.20 -16.32 7.85
C ARG A 21 6.38 -15.28 8.62
N THR A 22 6.81 -14.03 8.65
CA THR A 22 6.07 -12.92 9.28
C THR A 22 4.70 -12.74 8.65
N ILE A 23 4.61 -12.72 7.32
CA ILE A 23 3.33 -12.64 6.58
C ILE A 23 2.41 -13.80 6.97
N ASN A 24 2.91 -15.03 6.95
CA ASN A 24 2.13 -16.20 7.35
C ASN A 24 1.65 -16.12 8.80
N ASN A 25 2.51 -15.66 9.72
CA ASN A 25 2.14 -15.49 11.12
C ASN A 25 1.05 -14.43 11.31
N GLN A 26 1.10 -13.31 10.59
CA GLN A 26 0.03 -12.29 10.61
C GLN A 26 -1.29 -12.85 10.10
N LEU A 27 -1.26 -13.60 8.99
CA LEU A 27 -2.45 -14.26 8.45
C LEU A 27 -3.08 -15.21 9.49
N LEU A 28 -2.28 -16.10 10.08
CA LEU A 28 -2.77 -17.05 11.10
C LEU A 28 -3.31 -16.34 12.34
N PHE A 29 -2.62 -15.28 12.81
CA PHE A 29 -3.04 -14.51 13.98
C PHE A 29 -4.41 -13.84 13.74
N TYR A 30 -4.58 -13.10 12.64
CA TYR A 30 -5.85 -12.42 12.37
C TYR A 30 -6.97 -13.38 11.98
N ASN A 31 -6.66 -14.51 11.35
CA ASN A 31 -7.64 -15.56 11.16
C ASN A 31 -8.14 -16.12 12.51
N SER A 32 -7.25 -16.31 13.49
CA SER A 32 -7.64 -16.83 14.81
C SER A 32 -8.42 -15.83 15.68
N THR A 33 -8.17 -14.53 15.51
CA THR A 33 -8.76 -13.48 16.36
C THR A 33 -10.00 -12.82 15.75
N LEU A 34 -10.00 -12.64 14.42
CA LEU A 34 -11.06 -11.94 13.70
C LEU A 34 -11.78 -12.83 12.67
N GLY A 35 -11.28 -14.04 12.36
CA GLY A 35 -11.83 -14.91 11.31
C GLY A 35 -13.23 -15.45 11.58
N SER A 36 -13.70 -15.43 12.84
CA SER A 36 -15.08 -15.80 13.18
C SER A 36 -16.10 -14.68 12.96
N LYS A 37 -15.65 -13.46 12.62
CA LYS A 37 -16.53 -12.33 12.36
C LYS A 37 -17.27 -12.51 11.03
N PRO A 38 -18.52 -12.04 10.90
CA PRO A 38 -19.28 -12.14 9.66
C PRO A 38 -18.55 -11.54 8.46
N GLY A 39 -18.42 -12.33 7.39
CA GLY A 39 -17.71 -11.98 6.16
C GLY A 39 -16.22 -11.68 6.33
N ALA A 40 -15.60 -12.14 7.42
CA ALA A 40 -14.17 -11.98 7.64
C ALA A 40 -13.35 -12.65 6.53
N PHE A 41 -12.44 -11.91 5.91
CA PHE A 41 -11.41 -12.47 5.05
C PHE A 41 -10.14 -11.63 5.10
N PHE A 42 -9.01 -12.29 4.82
CA PHE A 42 -7.67 -11.69 4.86
C PHE A 42 -6.90 -12.13 3.62
N ILE A 43 -6.43 -11.16 2.83
CA ILE A 43 -5.63 -11.41 1.63
C ILE A 43 -4.26 -10.76 1.83
N TYR A 44 -3.23 -11.53 1.53
CA TYR A 44 -1.83 -11.12 1.48
C TYR A 44 -1.30 -11.53 0.11
N SER A 45 -1.40 -10.64 -0.87
CA SER A 45 -0.92 -10.91 -2.22
C SER A 45 0.57 -10.58 -2.30
N ILE A 46 1.37 -11.60 -2.59
CA ILE A 46 2.78 -11.46 -2.89
C ILE A 46 2.90 -11.47 -4.41
N GLU A 47 3.35 -10.36 -4.98
CA GLU A 47 3.43 -10.15 -6.42
C GLU A 47 4.90 -9.94 -6.82
N PRO A 48 5.66 -11.00 -7.14
CA PRO A 48 7.02 -10.85 -7.61
C PRO A 48 7.03 -10.19 -9.00
N PHE A 49 7.82 -9.14 -9.18
CA PHE A 49 8.09 -8.56 -10.50
C PHE A 49 9.51 -8.88 -10.94
N ILE A 50 9.74 -8.87 -12.26
CA ILE A 50 11.10 -8.99 -12.82
C ILE A 50 11.91 -7.77 -12.40
N SER A 51 13.18 -7.93 -12.00
CA SER A 51 14.00 -6.80 -11.52
C SER A 51 14.23 -5.69 -12.56
N THR A 52 13.94 -5.96 -13.82
CA THR A 52 14.11 -5.03 -14.95
C THR A 52 12.82 -4.27 -15.32
N TYR A 53 11.76 -4.35 -14.51
CA TYR A 53 10.45 -3.78 -14.90
C TYR A 53 10.46 -2.25 -15.04
N PHE A 54 11.47 -1.56 -14.51
CA PHE A 54 11.69 -0.12 -14.72
C PHE A 54 12.71 0.23 -15.80
N ASP A 55 13.38 -0.73 -16.46
CA ASP A 55 14.45 -0.46 -17.44
C ASP A 55 13.98 0.35 -18.65
N LYS A 56 12.68 0.32 -18.95
CA LYS A 56 12.05 1.05 -20.05
C LYS A 56 11.27 2.28 -19.59
N SER A 57 11.33 2.61 -18.30
CA SER A 57 10.68 3.79 -17.76
C SER A 57 11.30 5.07 -18.34
N GLN A 58 10.44 5.97 -18.80
CA GLN A 58 10.82 7.35 -19.19
C GLN A 58 10.40 8.37 -18.12
N GLY A 59 10.11 7.89 -16.91
CA GLY A 59 9.45 8.66 -15.85
C GLY A 59 7.92 8.60 -15.94
N GLY A 60 7.26 9.17 -14.94
CA GLY A 60 5.80 9.13 -14.81
C GLY A 60 5.35 9.82 -13.52
N ALA A 61 4.04 9.80 -13.25
CA ALA A 61 3.50 10.33 -12.00
C ALA A 61 4.02 9.56 -10.78
N TYR A 62 3.99 8.23 -10.86
CA TYR A 62 4.63 7.37 -9.87
C TYR A 62 6.16 7.46 -10.03
N PRO A 63 6.93 7.55 -8.94
CA PRO A 63 8.38 7.66 -9.02
C PRO A 63 8.98 6.33 -9.52
N HIS A 64 9.37 6.31 -10.79
CA HIS A 64 9.94 5.15 -11.48
C HIS A 64 11.48 5.24 -11.57
N VAL A 65 12.16 5.69 -10.51
CA VAL A 65 13.58 6.06 -10.58
C VAL A 65 14.45 4.87 -11.01
N PRO A 66 15.25 4.98 -12.09
CA PRO A 66 16.07 3.86 -12.60
C PRO A 66 17.18 3.38 -11.65
N SER A 67 17.55 4.18 -10.64
CA SER A 67 18.59 3.86 -9.67
C SER A 67 18.06 3.24 -8.36
N SER A 68 16.75 3.06 -8.22
CA SER A 68 16.15 2.45 -7.04
C SER A 68 15.87 0.98 -7.29
N THR A 69 16.25 0.14 -6.33
CA THR A 69 15.85 -1.26 -6.28
C THR A 69 14.35 -1.35 -6.53
N PRO A 70 13.91 -2.11 -7.55
CA PRO A 70 12.50 -2.21 -7.90
C PRO A 70 11.69 -2.66 -6.68
N LEU A 71 10.64 -1.91 -6.37
CA LEU A 71 9.78 -2.18 -5.23
C LEU A 71 8.61 -3.06 -5.66
N PHE A 72 8.58 -4.30 -5.18
CA PHE A 72 7.46 -5.20 -5.33
C PHE A 72 6.34 -4.77 -4.37
N PRO A 73 5.16 -4.40 -4.86
CA PRO A 73 4.02 -4.15 -3.99
C PRO A 73 3.57 -5.47 -3.37
N LEU A 74 3.47 -5.49 -2.04
CA LEU A 74 2.69 -6.47 -1.32
C LEU A 74 1.32 -5.85 -1.04
N LEU A 75 0.24 -6.48 -1.50
CA LEU A 75 -1.13 -6.05 -1.23
C LEU A 75 -1.66 -6.76 0.01
N ILE A 76 -2.18 -6.00 0.96
CA ILE A 76 -2.84 -6.51 2.16
C ILE A 76 -4.29 -6.04 2.13
N GLN A 77 -5.24 -6.95 2.24
CA GLN A 77 -6.66 -6.62 2.28
C GLN A 77 -7.36 -7.34 3.40
N PHE A 78 -8.11 -6.59 4.20
CA PHE A 78 -8.95 -7.08 5.27
C PHE A 78 -10.40 -6.76 4.91
N GLY A 79 -11.29 -7.74 5.00
CA GLY A 79 -12.71 -7.56 4.72
C GLY A 79 -13.62 -8.15 5.81
N TRP A 80 -14.78 -7.53 5.99
CA TRP A 80 -15.79 -7.86 7.02
C TRP A 80 -17.18 -7.32 6.62
N GLU A 81 -18.26 -7.75 7.29
CA GLU A 81 -19.62 -7.24 7.00
C GLU A 81 -20.11 -6.19 8.00
N SER A 82 -19.83 -6.36 9.29
CA SER A 82 -20.43 -5.51 10.33
C SER A 82 -19.64 -4.23 10.57
N SER A 83 -20.29 -3.07 10.44
CA SER A 83 -19.66 -1.78 10.76
C SER A 83 -19.21 -1.65 12.23
N SER A 84 -19.76 -2.46 13.14
CA SER A 84 -19.32 -2.52 14.54
C SER A 84 -17.88 -3.04 14.67
N ASP A 85 -17.38 -3.79 13.69
CA ASP A 85 -16.04 -4.36 13.70
C ASP A 85 -15.01 -3.46 12.98
N ASN A 86 -15.43 -2.29 12.45
CA ASN A 86 -14.57 -1.39 11.66
C ASN A 86 -13.21 -1.13 12.31
N ASN A 87 -13.19 -0.73 13.58
CA ASN A 87 -11.95 -0.39 14.26
C ASN A 87 -11.03 -1.61 14.37
N ALA A 88 -11.56 -2.78 14.73
CA ALA A 88 -10.77 -4.00 14.87
C ALA A 88 -10.07 -4.41 13.56
N PHE A 89 -10.78 -4.34 12.43
CA PHE A 89 -10.20 -4.68 11.12
C PHE A 89 -9.25 -3.60 10.60
N ILE A 90 -9.56 -2.32 10.79
CA ILE A 90 -8.70 -1.20 10.36
C ILE A 90 -7.39 -1.19 11.18
N ASP A 91 -7.48 -1.35 12.50
CA ASP A 91 -6.31 -1.39 13.37
C ASP A 91 -5.48 -2.65 13.12
N GLY A 92 -6.15 -3.78 12.86
CA GLY A 92 -5.50 -5.02 12.43
C GLY A 92 -4.70 -4.86 11.14
N LEU A 93 -5.28 -4.20 10.13
CA LEU A 93 -4.62 -3.91 8.86
C LEU A 93 -3.40 -2.98 9.04
N LYS A 94 -3.52 -1.94 9.87
CA LYS A 94 -2.41 -1.02 10.19
C LYS A 94 -1.28 -1.74 10.91
N SER A 95 -1.61 -2.54 11.94
CA SER A 95 -0.63 -3.34 12.69
C SER A 95 0.09 -4.36 11.80
N THR A 96 -0.66 -5.05 10.94
CA THR A 96 -0.11 -5.97 9.94
C THR A 96 0.88 -5.27 9.01
N THR A 97 0.48 -4.12 8.47
CA THR A 97 1.31 -3.31 7.56
C THR A 97 2.63 -2.91 8.23
N ASN A 98 2.57 -2.41 9.47
CA ASN A 98 3.75 -1.99 10.22
C ASN A 98 4.65 -3.18 10.55
N THR A 99 4.08 -4.33 10.93
CA THR A 99 4.85 -5.53 11.27
C THR A 99 5.60 -6.08 10.05
N ILE A 100 4.95 -6.13 8.89
CA ILE A 100 5.59 -6.58 7.64
C ILE A 100 6.67 -5.60 7.20
N LEU A 101 6.41 -4.28 7.28
CA LEU A 101 7.43 -3.27 6.99
C LEU A 101 8.64 -3.42 7.91
N GLN A 102 8.43 -3.58 9.21
CA GLN A 102 9.52 -3.74 10.17
C GLN A 102 10.34 -5.00 9.88
N ALA A 103 9.68 -6.13 9.59
CA ALA A 103 10.40 -7.37 9.23
C ALA A 103 11.26 -7.19 7.98
N ALA A 104 10.78 -6.46 6.96
CA ALA A 104 11.58 -6.16 5.78
C ALA A 104 12.80 -5.27 6.11
N LEU A 105 12.63 -4.27 6.99
CA LEU A 105 13.75 -3.43 7.46
C LEU A 105 14.76 -4.23 8.28
N ASP A 106 14.30 -5.11 9.17
CA ASP A 106 15.14 -5.98 10.00
C ASP A 106 15.93 -6.99 9.14
N ASP A 107 15.36 -7.40 8.00
CA ASP A 107 16.04 -8.22 6.99
C ASP A 107 17.04 -7.41 6.13
N GLY A 108 17.26 -6.13 6.44
CA GLY A 108 18.24 -5.27 5.79
C GLY A 108 17.76 -4.60 4.50
N GLN A 109 16.44 -4.59 4.23
CA GLN A 109 15.92 -3.87 3.06
C GLN A 109 15.98 -2.36 3.28
N ASP A 110 16.60 -1.64 2.35
CA ASP A 110 16.73 -0.18 2.39
C ASP A 110 15.48 0.51 1.80
N ILE A 111 14.36 0.34 2.51
CA ILE A 111 13.02 0.80 2.08
C ILE A 111 12.37 1.79 3.07
N GLY A 112 13.12 2.25 4.07
CA GLY A 112 12.58 3.13 5.12
C GLY A 112 12.26 4.56 4.66
N GLY A 113 11.40 5.25 5.43
CA GLY A 113 11.12 6.67 5.24
C GLY A 113 10.54 7.01 3.87
N SER A 114 11.15 7.97 3.17
CA SER A 114 10.71 8.42 1.84
C SER A 114 10.89 7.37 0.74
N LYS A 115 11.65 6.29 0.99
CA LYS A 115 11.80 5.19 0.04
C LYS A 115 10.58 4.26 0.02
N GLN A 116 9.75 4.29 1.07
CA GLN A 116 8.53 3.50 1.14
C GLN A 116 7.39 4.13 0.32
N ILE A 117 7.56 4.14 -1.00
CA ILE A 117 6.55 4.64 -1.92
C ILE A 117 5.42 3.61 -2.04
N ARG A 118 4.21 4.01 -1.68
CA ARG A 118 2.98 3.21 -1.77
C ARG A 118 2.40 3.30 -3.17
N TYR A 119 2.00 2.15 -3.72
CA TYR A 119 1.30 2.11 -5.00
C TYR A 119 -0.10 2.76 -4.88
N PRO A 120 -0.41 3.83 -5.63
CA PRO A 120 -1.62 4.64 -5.41
C PRO A 120 -2.93 3.87 -5.54
N ASN A 121 -3.00 2.87 -6.43
CA ASN A 121 -4.21 2.07 -6.65
C ASN A 121 -4.61 1.24 -5.42
N ASN A 122 -3.68 1.04 -4.47
CA ASN A 122 -3.89 0.24 -3.27
C ASN A 122 -3.71 1.06 -1.97
N ALA A 123 -3.53 2.38 -2.08
CA ALA A 123 -3.31 3.25 -0.94
C ALA A 123 -4.63 3.64 -0.25
N LEU A 124 -4.59 3.84 1.07
CA LEU A 124 -5.73 4.35 1.83
C LEU A 124 -6.01 5.81 1.43
N GLY A 125 -7.28 6.22 1.48
CA GLY A 125 -7.69 7.56 1.01
C GLY A 125 -7.07 8.74 1.77
N ASP A 126 -6.58 8.52 2.99
CA ASP A 126 -5.87 9.49 3.83
C ASP A 126 -4.34 9.40 3.72
N THR A 127 -3.82 8.56 2.80
CA THR A 127 -2.37 8.45 2.55
C THR A 127 -1.83 9.80 2.02
N PRO A 128 -0.77 10.37 2.64
CA PRO A 128 -0.14 11.58 2.13
C PRO A 128 0.38 11.39 0.69
N LEU A 129 0.21 12.41 -0.16
CA LEU A 129 0.61 12.34 -1.58
C LEU A 129 2.09 12.04 -1.75
N GLU A 130 2.94 12.57 -0.87
CA GLU A 130 4.38 12.41 -0.88
C GLU A 130 4.77 10.94 -0.66
N GLN A 131 3.96 10.16 0.08
CA GLN A 131 4.16 8.73 0.25
C GLN A 131 3.76 7.91 -0.99
N MET A 132 3.14 8.51 -2.00
CA MET A 132 2.70 7.85 -3.23
C MET A 132 3.45 8.34 -4.48
N TYR A 133 3.73 9.64 -4.53
CA TYR A 133 4.27 10.32 -5.70
C TYR A 133 5.66 10.93 -5.44
N GLY A 134 6.14 10.94 -4.19
CA GLY A 134 7.44 11.51 -3.82
C GLY A 134 7.59 12.95 -4.31
N ASP A 135 8.73 13.26 -4.92
CA ASP A 135 9.04 14.61 -5.43
C ASP A 135 8.15 15.04 -6.60
N ASN A 136 7.40 14.11 -7.22
CA ASN A 136 6.50 14.44 -8.33
C ASN A 136 5.26 15.22 -7.89
N VAL A 137 4.95 15.30 -6.58
CA VAL A 137 3.75 15.99 -6.08
C VAL A 137 3.67 17.43 -6.58
N ALA A 138 4.77 18.19 -6.53
CA ALA A 138 4.79 19.58 -6.99
C ALA A 138 4.42 19.71 -8.48
N LYS A 139 4.99 18.85 -9.33
CA LYS A 139 4.69 18.81 -10.76
C LYS A 139 3.23 18.41 -11.01
N LEU A 140 2.71 17.44 -10.27
CA LEU A 140 1.32 16.99 -10.38
C LEU A 140 0.33 18.11 -9.98
N ARG A 141 0.66 18.89 -8.95
CA ARG A 141 -0.11 20.10 -8.59
C ARG A 141 -0.14 21.12 -9.72
N SER A 142 1.00 21.41 -10.35
CA SER A 142 1.06 22.35 -11.48
C SER A 142 0.25 21.86 -12.69
N ILE A 143 0.32 20.56 -13.01
CA ILE A 143 -0.50 19.95 -14.08
C ILE A 143 -1.98 20.12 -13.75
N ARG A 144 -2.39 19.79 -12.53
CA ARG A 144 -3.78 19.91 -12.10
C ARG A 144 -4.26 21.37 -12.12
N GLN A 145 -3.42 22.36 -11.79
CA GLN A 145 -3.79 23.78 -11.91
C GLN A 145 -3.97 24.23 -13.37
N ALA A 146 -3.15 23.71 -14.29
CA ALA A 146 -3.25 24.05 -15.71
C ALA A 146 -4.48 23.44 -16.39
N TRP A 147 -4.86 22.22 -16.00
CA TRP A 147 -5.89 21.43 -16.70
C TRP A 147 -7.22 21.30 -15.94
N ASP A 148 -7.23 21.48 -14.62
CA ASP A 148 -8.43 21.58 -13.79
C ASP A 148 -8.37 22.84 -12.89
N PRO A 149 -8.36 24.05 -13.50
CA PRO A 149 -8.22 25.31 -12.78
C PRO A 149 -9.40 25.59 -11.84
N TYR A 150 -10.57 25.02 -12.12
CA TYR A 150 -11.79 25.20 -11.31
C TYR A 150 -12.05 24.07 -10.33
N ASN A 151 -11.12 23.11 -10.19
CA ASN A 151 -11.22 22.04 -9.20
C ASN A 151 -12.44 21.12 -9.41
N ILE A 152 -12.90 20.95 -10.66
CA ILE A 152 -14.08 20.15 -10.99
C ILE A 152 -13.82 18.69 -10.59
N MET A 153 -12.62 18.17 -10.85
CA MET A 153 -12.26 16.77 -10.53
C MET A 153 -12.13 16.53 -9.02
N TYR A 154 -12.02 17.58 -8.22
CA TYR A 154 -12.01 17.46 -6.76
C TYR A 154 -13.36 17.01 -6.21
N LEU A 155 -14.45 17.25 -6.94
CA LEU A 155 -15.80 16.78 -6.59
C LEU A 155 -15.96 15.26 -6.80
N CYS A 156 -15.02 14.62 -7.52
CA CYS A 156 -14.99 13.17 -7.71
C CYS A 156 -14.27 12.46 -6.54
N GLY A 157 -14.15 11.14 -6.62
CA GLY A 157 -13.28 10.36 -5.71
C GLY A 157 -11.78 10.62 -5.94
N GLY A 158 -10.93 9.82 -5.30
CA GLY A 158 -9.48 9.83 -5.51
C GLY A 158 -8.70 10.88 -4.72
N PHE A 159 -7.38 10.89 -4.92
CA PHE A 159 -6.43 11.75 -4.21
C PHE A 159 -6.51 13.21 -4.67
N LYS A 160 -6.29 14.12 -3.73
CA LYS A 160 -6.47 15.56 -3.93
C LYS A 160 -5.12 16.27 -4.02
N PHE A 161 -4.84 16.88 -5.18
CA PHE A 161 -3.60 17.60 -5.50
C PHE A 161 -3.77 19.12 -5.35
#